data_AF-A0A1H9L8D0-F1
#
_entry.id   AF-A0A1H9L8D0-F1
#
_cell.length_a   1.000
_cell.length_b   1.000
_cell.length_c   1.000
_cell.angle_alpha   90.00
_cell.angle_beta   90.00
_cell.angle_gamma   90.00
#
_symmetry.space_group_name_H-M   'P 1'
#
loop_
_entity.id
_entity.type
_entity.pdbx_description
1 polymer ?
#
loop_
_entity_poly.entity_id
_entity_poly.type
_entity_poly.pdbx_seq_one_letter_code
_entity_poly.pdbx_strand_id
1 'polypeptide(L)'
;MEQFERKVTKVGNSFGITLPHELLKQVGLAHGDDVQVEVKDGKIVLRKKEQVTLPKGVDTEFMDILNDVINEHDKAFKGLVNR
;
A
#
# COMPACT_ATOMS: atom_id res chain seq x y z
N MET A 1 1.56 -4.17 20.64
CA MET A 1 2.12 -3.28 19.61
C MET A 1 3.61 -3.25 19.84
N GLU A 2 4.42 -3.67 18.87
CA GLU A 2 5.87 -3.53 18.95
C GLU A 2 6.27 -2.11 18.60
N GLN A 3 7.14 -1.49 19.39
CA GLN A 3 7.62 -0.13 19.19
C GLN A 3 9.13 -0.18 19.00
N PHE A 4 9.61 0.46 17.94
CA PHE A 4 11.03 0.49 17.60
C PHE A 4 11.50 1.94 17.52
N GLU A 5 12.54 2.27 18.28
CA GLU A 5 13.19 3.57 18.21
C GLU A 5 14.41 3.50 17.31
N ARG A 6 14.50 4.44 16.37
CA ARG A 6 15.62 4.57 15.44
C ARG A 6 15.98 6.03 15.27
N LYS A 7 17.28 6.30 15.21
CA LYS A 7 17.80 7.63 14.94
C LYS A 7 17.71 7.91 13.43
N VAL A 8 17.29 9.13 13.09
CA VAL A 8 17.43 9.65 11.73
C VAL A 8 18.91 9.93 11.46
N THR A 9 19.45 9.36 10.39
CA THR A 9 20.87 9.49 10.02
C THR A 9 21.01 10.05 8.61
N LYS A 10 22.14 10.70 8.33
CA LYS A 10 22.45 11.22 7.00
C LYS A 10 22.86 10.06 6.08
N VAL A 11 22.26 9.99 4.91
CA VAL A 11 22.57 9.01 3.85
C VAL A 11 22.87 9.80 2.57
N GLY A 12 24.15 10.00 2.26
CA GLY A 12 24.55 10.86 1.14
C GLY A 12 24.03 12.30 1.30
N ASN A 13 23.16 12.74 0.39
CA ASN A 13 22.51 14.07 0.44
C ASN A 13 21.10 14.04 1.04
N SER A 14 20.68 12.93 1.66
CA SER A 14 19.36 12.79 2.27
C SER A 14 19.47 12.32 3.72
N PHE A 15 18.31 12.13 4.36
CA PHE A 15 18.18 11.51 5.66
C PHE A 15 17.39 10.21 5.54
N GLY A 16 17.70 9.24 6.38
CA GLY A 16 17.02 7.96 6.44
C GLY A 16 16.95 7.39 7.85
N ILE A 17 16.22 6.29 7.98
CA ILE A 17 16.18 5.45 9.18
C ILE A 17 16.49 4.01 8.78
N THR A 18 17.09 3.25 9.69
CA THR A 18 17.31 1.82 9.47
C THR A 18 16.10 1.03 9.96
N LEU A 19 15.60 0.12 9.13
CA LEU A 19 14.51 -0.78 9.50
C LEU A 19 15.10 -2.18 9.81
N PRO A 20 14.83 -2.77 10.99
CA PRO A 20 15.28 -4.12 11.30
C PRO A 20 14.76 -5.14 10.28
N HIS A 21 15.56 -6.16 9.97
CA HIS A 21 15.15 -7.23 9.06
C HIS A 21 13.87 -7.94 9.50
N GLU A 22 13.67 -8.11 10.81
CA GLU A 22 12.46 -8.73 11.37
C GLU A 22 11.21 -7.90 11.09
N LEU A 23 11.31 -6.56 11.20
CA LEU A 23 10.21 -5.65 10.88
C LEU A 23 9.80 -5.78 9.40
N LEU A 24 10.78 -5.83 8.49
CA LEU A 24 10.53 -6.00 7.06
C LEU A 24 9.82 -7.33 6.76
N LYS A 25 10.24 -8.43 7.42
CA LYS A 25 9.59 -9.74 7.28
C LYS A 25 8.13 -9.74 7.73
N GLN A 26 7.82 -9.08 8.85
CA GLN A 26 6.44 -8.98 9.34
C GLN A 26 5.48 -8.32 8.35
N VAL A 27 6.00 -7.36 7.55
CA VAL A 27 5.21 -6.61 6.56
C VAL A 27 5.44 -7.05 5.11
N GLY A 28 6.14 -8.18 4.90
CA GLY A 28 6.38 -8.75 3.56
C GLY A 28 7.20 -7.84 2.64
N LEU A 29 8.11 -7.04 3.19
CA LEU A 29 9.08 -6.23 2.45
C LEU A 29 10.44 -6.94 2.37
N ALA A 30 11.11 -6.79 1.23
CA ALA A 30 12.47 -7.26 1.02
C ALA A 30 13.40 -6.12 0.58
N HIS A 31 14.71 -6.37 0.66
CA HIS A 31 15.69 -5.47 0.07
C HIS A 31 15.46 -5.36 -1.45
N GLY A 32 15.34 -4.12 -1.95
CA GLY A 32 15.05 -3.84 -3.37
C GLY A 32 13.58 -3.61 -3.69
N ASP A 33 12.66 -3.83 -2.74
CA ASP A 33 11.24 -3.49 -2.93
C ASP A 33 11.04 -1.98 -2.98
N ASP A 34 10.14 -1.54 -3.86
CA ASP A 34 9.66 -0.16 -3.89
C ASP A 34 8.67 0.10 -2.76
N VAL A 35 8.82 1.24 -2.10
CA VAL A 35 7.96 1.69 -1.00
C VAL A 35 7.42 3.08 -1.33
N GLN A 36 6.12 3.26 -1.13
CA GLN A 36 5.49 4.57 -1.17
C GLN A 36 5.59 5.25 0.19
N VAL A 37 6.00 6.52 0.19
CA VAL A 37 6.10 7.36 1.39
C VAL A 37 5.07 8.47 1.25
N GLU A 38 4.19 8.62 2.25
CA GLU A 38 3.26 9.75 2.33
C GLU A 38 3.32 10.43 3.70
N VAL A 39 2.88 11.68 3.76
CA VAL A 39 2.65 12.40 5.02
C VAL A 39 1.15 12.46 5.27
N LYS A 40 0.70 11.86 6.37
CA LYS A 40 -0.71 11.84 6.77
C LYS A 40 -0.82 12.14 8.27
N ASP A 41 -1.64 13.11 8.63
CA ASP A 41 -1.89 13.52 10.03
C ASP A 41 -0.61 13.82 10.82
N GLY A 42 0.36 14.48 10.17
CA GLY A 42 1.66 14.81 10.75
C GLY A 42 2.61 13.61 10.93
N LYS A 43 2.27 12.44 10.38
CA LYS A 43 3.05 11.20 10.45
C LYS A 43 3.54 10.82 9.06
N ILE A 44 4.73 10.21 9.00
CA ILE A 44 5.22 9.54 7.79
C ILE A 44 4.62 8.14 7.77
N VAL A 45 3.91 7.81 6.70
CA VAL A 45 3.36 6.47 6.48
C VAL A 45 4.10 5.82 5.31
N LEU A 46 4.59 4.61 5.56
CA LEU A 46 5.29 3.77 4.59
C LEU A 46 4.34 2.66 4.15
N ARG A 47 4.15 2.49 2.84
CA ARG A 47 3.37 1.37 2.28
C ARG A 47 4.17 0.67 1.19
N LYS A 48 4.09 -0.66 1.15
CA LYS A 48 4.60 -1.41 0.00
C LYS A 48 3.93 -0.87 -1.26
N LYS A 49 4.73 -0.53 -2.27
CA LYS A 49 4.18 -0.06 -3.54
C LYS A 49 3.61 -1.27 -4.26
N GLU A 50 2.31 -1.48 -4.14
CA GLU A 50 1.60 -2.37 -5.06
C GLU A 50 1.67 -1.73 -6.44
N GLN A 51 2.47 -2.31 -7.33
CA GLN A 51 2.29 -2.04 -8.74
C GLN A 51 0.92 -2.61 -9.08
N VAL A 52 -0.11 -1.75 -9.11
CA VAL A 52 -1.37 -2.07 -9.76
C VAL A 52 -1.03 -2.17 -11.24
N THR A 53 -0.54 -3.34 -11.65
CA THR A 53 -0.47 -3.68 -13.06
C THR A 53 -1.91 -3.95 -13.45
N LEU A 54 -2.58 -2.89 -13.91
CA LEU A 54 -3.88 -3.06 -14.57
C LEU A 54 -3.67 -4.08 -15.70
N PRO A 55 -4.55 -5.10 -15.81
CA PRO A 55 -4.48 -6.04 -16.93
C PRO A 55 -4.38 -5.26 -18.24
N LYS A 56 -3.64 -5.80 -19.23
CA LYS A 56 -3.52 -5.13 -20.53
C LYS A 56 -4.91 -4.81 -21.10
N GLY A 57 -5.20 -3.54 -21.35
CA GLY A 57 -6.50 -3.07 -21.84
C GLY A 57 -7.46 -2.58 -20.76
N VAL A 58 -7.06 -2.59 -19.49
CA VAL A 58 -7.80 -1.95 -18.40
C VAL A 58 -7.14 -0.61 -18.08
N ASP A 59 -7.88 0.47 -18.27
CA ASP A 59 -7.48 1.80 -17.84
C ASP A 59 -8.21 2.22 -16.55
N THR A 60 -7.85 3.39 -16.03
CA THR A 60 -8.41 3.91 -14.79
C THR A 60 -9.89 4.25 -14.93
N GLU A 61 -10.32 4.73 -16.10
CA GLU A 61 -11.72 5.04 -16.39
C GLU A 61 -12.60 3.79 -16.35
N PHE A 62 -12.13 2.66 -16.90
CA PHE A 62 -12.82 1.38 -16.79
C PHE A 62 -12.95 0.91 -15.33
N MET A 63 -11.91 1.11 -14.51
CA MET A 63 -11.96 0.75 -13.08
C MET A 63 -12.96 1.62 -12.31
N ASP A 64 -13.07 2.90 -12.64
CA ASP A 64 -14.05 3.80 -12.02
C ASP A 64 -15.48 3.38 -12.39
N ILE A 65 -15.75 3.09 -13.66
CA ILE A 65 -17.05 2.58 -14.12
C ILE A 65 -17.38 1.25 -13.42
N LEU A 66 -16.43 0.32 -13.30
CA LEU A 66 -16.64 -0.93 -12.60
C LEU A 66 -17.00 -0.71 -11.12
N ASN A 67 -16.30 0.20 -10.44
CA ASN A 67 -16.60 0.53 -9.06
C ASN A 67 -18.01 1.10 -8.90
N ASP A 68 -18.44 1.97 -9.81
CA ASP A 68 -19.79 2.54 -9.80
C ASP A 68 -20.86 1.46 -9.96
N VAL A 69 -20.68 0.53 -10.92
CA VAL A 69 -21.60 -0.60 -11.15
C VAL A 69 -21.65 -1.54 -9.94
N ILE A 70 -20.50 -1.84 -9.32
CA ILE A 70 -20.44 -2.66 -8.11
C ILE A 70 -21.18 -1.99 -6.95
N ASN A 71 -20.98 -0.68 -6.77
CA ASN A 71 -21.64 0.09 -5.72
C ASN A 71 -23.16 0.18 -5.94
N GLU A 72 -23.61 0.36 -7.18
CA GLU A 72 -25.03 0.40 -7.53
C GLU A 72 -25.73 -0.94 -7.28
N HIS A 73 -25.03 -2.05 -7.53
CA HIS A 73 -25.57 -3.41 -7.39
C HIS A 73 -25.08 -4.16 -6.14
N ASP A 74 -24.52 -3.47 -5.15
CA ASP A 74 -23.95 -4.03 -3.92
C ASP A 74 -24.92 -5.00 -3.21
N LYS A 75 -26.22 -4.69 -3.20
CA LYS A 75 -27.27 -5.56 -2.64
C LYS A 75 -27.45 -6.88 -3.41
N ALA A 76 -27.34 -6.87 -4.73
CA ALA A 76 -27.47 -8.05 -5.56
C ALA A 76 -26.23 -8.95 -5.43
N PHE A 77 -25.04 -8.36 -5.44
CA PHE A 77 -23.78 -9.09 -5.27
C PHE A 77 -23.66 -9.72 -3.87
N LYS A 78 -24.02 -9.00 -2.80
CA LYS A 78 -24.05 -9.56 -1.43
C LYS A 78 -25.02 -10.73 -1.27
N GLY A 79 -26.09 -10.78 -2.05
CA GLY A 79 -27.03 -11.90 -2.07
C GLY A 79 -26.46 -13.18 -2.69
N LEU A 80 -25.46 -13.07 -3.57
CA LEU A 80 -24.81 -14.19 -4.24
C LEU A 80 -23.65 -14.80 -3.43
N VAL A 81 -23.05 -14.04 -2.51
CA VAL A 81 -21.94 -14.49 -1.65
C VAL A 81 -22.37 -15.50 -0.58
N ASN A 82 -23.66 -15.50 -0.20
CA ASN A 82 -24.21 -16.38 0.84
C ASN A 82 -24.83 -17.68 0.27
N ARG A 83 -24.25 -18.28 -0.77
CA ARG A 83 -24.78 -19.49 -1.38
C ARG A 83 -23.73 -20.57 -1.59
#